data_AF-A0A9Q1FLQ7-F1
#
_entry.id   AF-A0A9Q1FLQ7-F1
#
_cell.length_a   1.000
_cell.length_b   1.000
_cell.length_c   1.000
_cell.angle_alpha   90.00
_cell.angle_beta   90.00
_cell.angle_gamma   90.00
#
_symmetry.space_group_name_H-M   'P 1'
#
loop_
_entity.id
_entity.type
_entity.pdbx_description
1 polymer ?
#
loop_
_entity_poly.entity_id
_entity_poly.type
_entity_poly.pdbx_seq_one_letter_code
_entity_poly.pdbx_strand_id
1 'polypeptide(L)'
;MEVAKEKHLEANLPGCLLLLLNYLNEAENQMFHKVDETCLPSEVDCVKLPGTPCIVVCGSSPVTAEHFMISVDQTIVKSSITDFTDSLLLMFAPCYCLNISYPEALGTTLQFMQRQ
;
A
#
# COMPACT_ATOMS: atom_id res chain seq x y z
N MET A 1 -18.21 30.10 -20.82
CA MET A 1 -17.40 29.15 -21.60
C MET A 1 -16.61 28.35 -20.58
N GLU A 2 -17.11 27.18 -20.27
CA GLU A 2 -16.55 26.29 -19.25
C GLU A 2 -15.25 25.71 -19.81
N VAL A 3 -14.13 26.01 -19.16
CA VAL A 3 -12.83 25.43 -19.55
C VAL A 3 -12.91 23.96 -19.17
N ALA A 4 -13.00 23.09 -20.19
CA ALA A 4 -12.86 21.66 -20.02
C ALA A 4 -11.52 21.41 -19.30
N LYS A 5 -11.59 20.96 -18.04
CA LYS A 5 -10.41 20.40 -17.36
C LYS A 5 -9.91 19.28 -18.25
N GLU A 6 -8.71 19.44 -18.81
CA GLU A 6 -7.98 18.36 -19.43
C GLU A 6 -8.00 17.17 -18.47
N LYS A 7 -8.57 16.05 -18.91
CA LYS A 7 -8.38 14.77 -18.22
C LYS A 7 -6.90 14.43 -18.41
N HIS A 8 -6.07 14.90 -17.49
CA HIS A 8 -4.76 14.33 -17.31
C HIS A 8 -5.00 12.84 -17.08
N LEU A 9 -4.53 12.01 -17.99
CA LEU A 9 -4.59 10.56 -17.85
C LEU A 9 -3.60 10.22 -16.74
N GLU A 10 -3.98 10.46 -15.49
CA GLU A 10 -3.16 10.07 -14.35
C GLU A 10 -2.96 8.57 -14.46
N ALA A 11 -1.69 8.17 -14.57
CA ALA A 11 -1.34 6.77 -14.61
C ALA A 11 -1.94 6.11 -13.35
N ASN A 12 -2.63 4.98 -13.54
CA ASN A 12 -3.18 4.23 -12.43
C ASN A 12 -2.01 3.66 -11.62
N LEU A 13 -1.58 4.41 -10.60
CA LEU A 13 -0.45 4.09 -9.74
C LEU A 13 -0.57 2.70 -9.09
N PRO A 14 -1.71 2.32 -8.46
CA PRO A 14 -1.83 0.97 -7.90
C PRO A 14 -1.70 -0.11 -8.97
N GLY A 15 -2.26 0.10 -10.17
CA GLY A 15 -2.13 -0.84 -11.29
C GLY A 15 -0.68 -0.98 -11.79
N CYS A 16 0.04 0.14 -11.89
CA CYS A 16 1.44 0.15 -12.30
C CYS A 16 2.35 -0.56 -11.28
N LEU A 17 2.08 -0.36 -9.99
CA LEU A 17 2.80 -1.03 -8.91
C LEU A 17 2.54 -2.54 -8.89
N LEU A 18 1.27 -2.97 -9.04
CA LEU A 18 0.94 -4.39 -9.18
C LEU A 18 1.62 -5.03 -10.40
N LEU A 19 1.65 -4.33 -11.53
CA LEU A 19 2.34 -4.79 -12.74
C LEU A 19 3.84 -5.00 -12.48
N LEU A 20 4.47 -4.07 -11.77
CA LEU A 20 5.89 -4.13 -11.43
C LEU A 20 6.20 -5.31 -10.49
N LEU A 21 5.41 -5.48 -9.42
CA LEU A 21 5.52 -6.61 -8.50
C LEU A 21 5.39 -7.95 -9.23
N ASN A 22 4.40 -8.06 -10.12
CA ASN A 22 4.19 -9.26 -10.92
C ASN A 22 5.34 -9.51 -11.91
N TYR A 23 5.83 -8.46 -12.58
CA TYR A 23 6.95 -8.57 -13.51
C TYR A 23 8.25 -9.03 -12.81
N LEU A 24 8.49 -8.55 -11.60
CA LEU A 24 9.66 -8.91 -10.79
C LEU A 24 9.46 -10.21 -9.98
N ASN A 25 8.28 -10.83 -10.06
CA ASN A 25 7.90 -12.02 -9.30
C ASN A 25 8.05 -11.83 -7.78
N GLU A 26 7.64 -10.67 -7.28
CA GLU A 26 7.70 -10.28 -5.88
C GLU A 26 6.38 -10.54 -5.15
N ALA A 27 6.47 -10.75 -3.83
CA ALA A 27 5.36 -11.26 -3.04
C ALA A 27 4.35 -10.15 -2.71
N GLU A 28 3.37 -9.92 -3.59
CA GLU A 28 2.31 -8.89 -3.43
C GLU A 28 1.67 -8.92 -2.02
N ASN A 29 1.46 -10.11 -1.45
CA ASN A 29 0.84 -10.29 -0.13
C ASN A 29 1.69 -9.81 1.06
N GLN A 30 2.98 -9.52 0.84
CA GLN A 30 3.83 -8.85 1.82
C GLN A 30 3.64 -7.33 1.79
N MET A 31 3.10 -6.79 0.68
CA MET A 31 2.81 -5.37 0.53
C MET A 31 1.35 -5.05 0.83
N PHE A 32 0.44 -5.86 0.31
CA PHE A 32 -1.01 -5.66 0.36
C PHE A 32 -1.69 -6.81 1.10
N HIS A 33 -2.21 -6.51 2.28
CA HIS A 33 -3.03 -7.44 3.05
C HIS A 33 -4.51 -7.11 2.85
N LYS A 34 -5.24 -7.95 2.11
CA LYS A 34 -6.63 -7.70 1.73
C LYS A 34 -7.58 -8.15 2.84
N VAL A 35 -8.50 -7.28 3.24
CA VAL A 35 -9.56 -7.55 4.21
C VAL A 35 -10.92 -7.19 3.60
N ASP A 36 -12.01 -7.47 4.33
CA ASP A 36 -13.34 -7.02 3.90
C ASP A 36 -13.40 -5.49 3.74
N GLU A 37 -14.20 -5.02 2.79
CA GLU A 37 -14.34 -3.58 2.49
C GLU A 37 -14.83 -2.77 3.69
N THR A 38 -15.66 -3.39 4.54
CA THR A 38 -16.23 -2.76 5.74
C THR A 38 -15.43 -3.05 7.02
N CYS A 39 -14.28 -3.72 6.90
CA CYS A 39 -13.47 -4.15 8.02
C CYS A 39 -12.97 -2.96 8.86
N LEU A 40 -13.23 -3.01 10.17
CA LEU A 40 -12.73 -2.05 11.14
C LEU A 40 -11.32 -2.42 11.60
N PRO A 41 -10.51 -1.44 12.07
CA PRO A 41 -9.14 -1.70 12.53
C PRO A 41 -9.04 -2.74 13.66
N SER A 42 -10.05 -2.79 14.53
CA SER A 42 -10.15 -3.75 15.63
C SER A 42 -10.49 -5.17 15.18
N GLU A 43 -10.96 -5.35 13.94
CA GLU A 43 -11.34 -6.63 13.36
C GLU A 43 -10.21 -7.25 12.53
N VAL A 44 -9.16 -6.48 12.24
CA VAL A 44 -8.00 -6.97 11.51
C VAL A 44 -7.26 -7.99 12.37
N ASP A 45 -7.09 -9.20 11.84
CA ASP A 45 -6.27 -10.25 12.44
C ASP A 45 -4.77 -9.89 12.31
N CYS A 46 -4.33 -9.06 13.25
CA CYS A 46 -2.99 -8.48 13.30
C CYS A 46 -1.87 -9.53 13.31
N VAL A 47 -2.13 -10.73 13.84
CA VAL A 47 -1.14 -11.83 13.90
C VAL A 47 -0.80 -12.38 12.50
N LYS A 48 -1.68 -12.17 11.52
CA LYS A 48 -1.44 -12.57 10.12
C LYS A 48 -0.74 -11.51 9.29
N LEU A 49 -0.53 -10.32 9.84
CA LEU A 49 0.13 -9.23 9.12
C LEU A 49 1.65 -9.45 9.09
N PRO A 50 2.34 -8.98 8.03
CA PRO A 50 3.79 -8.88 8.05
C PRO A 50 4.31 -8.10 9.27
N GLY A 51 5.47 -8.49 9.80
CA GLY A 51 6.17 -7.70 10.82
C GLY A 51 6.77 -6.39 10.26
N THR A 52 7.01 -6.37 8.96
CA THR A 52 7.42 -5.17 8.21
C THR A 52 6.22 -4.31 7.83
N PRO A 53 6.41 -3.00 7.58
CA PRO A 53 5.32 -2.12 7.17
C PRO A 53 4.56 -2.67 5.95
N CYS A 54 3.23 -2.72 6.03
CA CYS A 54 2.37 -3.15 4.93
C CYS A 54 1.09 -2.32 4.87
N ILE A 55 0.45 -2.33 3.70
CA ILE A 55 -0.83 -1.69 3.44
C ILE A 55 -1.92 -2.74 3.62
N VAL A 56 -2.85 -2.48 4.54
CA VAL A 56 -4.09 -3.24 4.63
C VAL A 56 -5.10 -2.61 3.67
N VAL A 57 -5.57 -3.40 2.72
CA VAL A 57 -6.50 -2.97 1.66
C VAL A 57 -7.90 -3.41 2.07
N CYS A 58 -8.81 -2.46 2.30
CA CYS A 58 -10.22 -2.76 2.55
C CYS A 58 -10.90 -3.03 1.21
N GLY A 59 -11.04 -4.30 0.86
CA GLY A 59 -11.59 -4.76 -0.42
C GLY A 59 -10.69 -5.76 -1.14
N SER A 60 -11.08 -6.13 -2.35
CA SER A 60 -10.47 -7.23 -3.12
C SER A 60 -9.21 -6.84 -3.92
N SER A 61 -8.99 -5.54 -4.15
CA SER A 61 -7.87 -5.05 -4.97
C SER A 61 -7.45 -3.64 -4.57
N PRO A 62 -6.14 -3.32 -4.51
CA PRO A 62 -5.68 -1.96 -4.25
C PRO A 62 -6.02 -0.98 -5.39
N VAL A 63 -6.44 -1.49 -6.56
CA VAL A 63 -6.88 -0.67 -7.71
C VAL A 63 -8.29 -0.12 -7.51
N THR A 64 -9.15 -0.86 -6.80
CA THR A 64 -10.56 -0.52 -6.63
C THR A 64 -10.94 -0.18 -5.19
N ALA A 65 -10.05 -0.39 -4.23
CA ALA A 65 -10.30 -0.08 -2.83
C ALA A 65 -10.36 1.43 -2.60
N GLU A 66 -11.32 1.85 -1.76
CA GLU A 66 -11.51 3.26 -1.36
C GLU A 66 -10.92 3.54 0.03
N HIS A 67 -10.55 2.49 0.77
CA HIS A 67 -10.06 2.57 2.14
C HIS A 67 -8.83 1.70 2.35
N PHE A 68 -7.86 2.28 3.05
CA PHE A 68 -6.60 1.65 3.39
C PHE A 68 -6.25 1.88 4.85
N MET A 69 -5.49 0.94 5.41
CA MET A 69 -4.85 1.07 6.71
C MET A 69 -3.35 0.74 6.58
N ILE A 70 -2.55 1.19 7.54
CA ILE A 70 -1.13 0.88 7.61
C ILE A 70 -0.89 0.07 8.86
N SER A 71 -0.20 -1.04 8.65
CA SER A 71 0.35 -1.84 9.73
C SER A 71 1.86 -1.68 9.78
N VAL A 72 2.40 -1.62 11.00
CA VAL A 72 3.83 -1.74 11.29
C VAL A 72 3.94 -2.69 12.47
N ASP A 73 4.80 -3.70 12.36
CA ASP A 73 5.02 -4.71 13.41
C ASP A 73 3.70 -5.30 13.94
N GLN A 74 2.87 -5.79 13.01
CA GLN A 74 1.58 -6.41 13.32
C GLN A 74 0.64 -5.51 14.12
N THR A 75 0.77 -4.19 14.03
CA THR A 75 -0.10 -3.23 14.71
C THR A 75 -0.65 -2.23 13.70
N ILE A 76 -1.96 -1.98 13.71
CA ILE A 76 -2.55 -0.93 12.88
C ILE A 76 -2.16 0.44 13.46
N VAL A 77 -1.32 1.18 12.74
CA VAL A 77 -0.83 2.50 13.16
C VAL A 77 -1.64 3.65 12.55
N LYS A 78 -2.34 3.40 11.44
CA LYS A 78 -3.21 4.38 10.77
C LYS A 78 -4.34 3.67 10.04
N SER A 79 -5.57 4.14 10.16
CA SER A 79 -6.78 3.37 9.79
C SER A 79 -7.84 4.13 9.00
N SER A 80 -7.52 5.29 8.43
CA SER A 80 -8.49 6.13 7.70
C SER A 80 -7.80 6.83 6.53
N ILE A 81 -7.28 6.04 5.60
CA ILE A 81 -6.59 6.52 4.41
C ILE A 81 -7.50 6.25 3.22
N THR A 82 -7.83 7.28 2.46
CA THR A 82 -8.71 7.20 1.28
C THR A 82 -7.95 7.33 -0.03
N ASP A 83 -6.67 7.72 0.04
CA ASP A 83 -5.81 7.88 -1.13
C ASP A 83 -4.72 6.81 -1.15
N PHE A 84 -4.53 6.20 -2.32
CA PHE A 84 -3.53 5.14 -2.49
C PHE A 84 -2.11 5.67 -2.34
N THR A 85 -1.82 6.86 -2.87
CA THR A 85 -0.49 7.48 -2.79
C THR A 85 -0.12 7.76 -1.35
N ASP A 86 -1.05 8.29 -0.56
CA ASP A 86 -0.87 8.50 0.88
C ASP A 86 -0.58 7.17 1.61
N SER A 87 -1.30 6.09 1.26
CA SER A 87 -1.05 4.77 1.87
C SER A 87 0.37 4.26 1.57
N LEU A 88 0.84 4.45 0.34
CA LEU A 88 2.18 4.07 -0.09
C LEU A 88 3.26 4.90 0.62
N LEU A 89 3.08 6.22 0.73
CA LEU A 89 4.00 7.11 1.45
C LEU A 89 4.06 6.73 2.94
N LEU A 90 2.92 6.47 3.57
CA LEU A 90 2.85 6.09 4.98
C LEU A 90 3.42 4.69 5.25
N MET A 91 3.38 3.77 4.29
CA MET A 91 4.07 2.48 4.38
C MET A 91 5.60 2.68 4.37
N PHE A 92 6.11 3.63 3.58
CA PHE A 92 7.54 3.95 3.51
C PHE A 92 8.05 4.78 4.70
N ALA A 93 7.23 5.65 5.28
CA ALA A 93 7.65 6.59 6.32
C ALA A 93 8.39 5.91 7.50
N PRO A 94 7.96 4.74 8.03
CA PRO A 94 8.68 4.03 9.08
C PRO A 94 10.10 3.60 8.67
N CYS A 95 10.33 3.32 7.39
CA CYS A 95 11.67 2.95 6.89
C CYS A 95 12.66 4.12 7.00
N TYR A 96 12.18 5.35 6.83
CA TYR A 96 13.00 6.56 6.93
C TYR A 96 13.09 7.10 8.36
N CYS A 97 11.97 7.18 9.06
CA CYS A 97 11.89 7.81 10.37
C CYS A 97 12.35 6.89 11.51
N LEU A 98 12.13 5.58 11.37
CA LEU A 98 12.35 4.59 12.44
C LEU A 98 13.40 3.55 12.06
N ASN A 99 14.02 3.66 10.87
CA ASN A 99 15.01 2.72 10.34
C ASN A 99 14.51 1.25 10.33
N ILE A 100 13.21 1.06 10.11
CA ILE A 100 12.61 -0.27 9.96
C ILE A 100 12.95 -0.81 8.57
N SER A 101 13.32 -2.08 8.48
CA SER A 101 13.58 -2.73 7.19
C SER A 101 12.28 -2.90 6.41
N TYR A 102 12.34 -2.64 5.10
CA TYR A 102 11.25 -3.03 4.20
C TYR A 102 11.23 -4.57 4.04
N PRO A 103 10.11 -5.16 3.59
CA PRO A 103 10.03 -6.60 3.35
C PRO A 103 11.04 -7.02 2.27
N GLU A 104 11.94 -7.97 2.58
CA GLU A 104 12.96 -8.44 1.62
C GLU A 104 12.34 -8.99 0.33
N ALA A 105 11.15 -9.60 0.43
CA ALA A 105 10.39 -10.15 -0.67
C ALA A 105 9.85 -9.11 -1.67
N LEU A 106 10.01 -7.81 -1.36
CA LEU A 106 9.63 -6.66 -2.20
C LEU A 106 10.85 -5.78 -2.55
N GLY A 107 12.07 -6.24 -2.25
CA GLY A 107 13.26 -5.40 -2.23
C GLY A 107 13.54 -4.72 -3.55
N THR A 108 13.29 -5.36 -4.69
CA THR A 108 13.57 -4.80 -6.01
C THR A 108 12.57 -3.70 -6.38
N THR A 109 11.27 -3.93 -6.20
CA THR A 109 10.24 -2.91 -6.42
C THR A 109 10.46 -1.71 -5.50
N LEU A 110 10.65 -1.95 -4.20
CA LEU A 110 10.79 -0.85 -3.25
C LEU A 110 12.08 -0.07 -3.46
N GLN A 111 13.20 -0.73 -3.76
CA GLN A 111 14.43 -0.02 -4.16
C GLN A 111 14.24 0.77 -5.44
N PHE A 112 13.53 0.24 -6.43
CA PHE A 112 13.23 0.97 -7.67
C PHE A 112 12.43 2.25 -7.37
N MET A 113 11.42 2.16 -6.51
CA MET A 113 10.60 3.31 -6.11
C MET A 113 11.36 4.34 -5.28
N GLN A 114 12.33 3.92 -4.46
CA GLN A 114 13.16 4.80 -3.62
C GLN A 114 14.23 5.57 -4.40
N ARG A 115 14.60 5.16 -5.62
CA ARG A 115 15.70 5.75 -6.40
C ARG A 115 15.40 7.13 -7.03
N GLN A 116 14.35 7.81 -6.58
CA GLN A 116 14.05 9.20 -6.97
C GLN A 116 14.65 10.18 -5.98
#